data_AF-A0A388M0W2-F1
#
_entry.id   AF-A0A388M0W2-F1
#
_cell.length_a   1.000
_cell.length_b   1.000
_cell.length_c   1.000
_cell.angle_alpha   90.00
_cell.angle_beta   90.00
_cell.angle_gamma   90.00
#
_symmetry.space_group_name_H-M   'P 1'
#
loop_
_entity.id
_entity.type
_entity.pdbx_description
1 polymer ?
#
loop_
_entity_poly.entity_id
_entity_poly.type
_entity_poly.pdbx_seq_one_letter_code
_entity_poly.pdbx_strand_id
1 'polypeptide(L)'
;MGIFTELGILYARYRPEKLMEHLKLFAVRVNIPKLIRVCEEQMHWQELTFLYIQYDEFDNAAMTIINHSPDAWDHMQFKDVAVKVANLEIQYKSITFYLEEHPDLLNDLLNVLKRRIDHSRVVDILRKANSLPLIKPYLIAVQSDDVIAVNEALHELYIEEEDYEKLRESVDHYVNFEQIGLAQQLEEHELLEFRRIAGYIYRKNGRWEQSIALAKMDNLYSDAMDTAAASGSRQLAEDLLYFFVEQGKKECFAACLYTCYDLIRCDVAIELSWVNKMMDCSTPYLLQYLREYTIKIDDLIKDKLDAIKERKELEEHQKEALQQQGNTNNITQM
;
A
#
# COMPACT_ATOMS: atom_id res chain seq x y z
N MET A 1 45.52 25.39 -29.19
CA MET A 1 44.62 26.04 -28.22
C MET A 1 44.11 27.38 -28.75
N GLY A 2 44.96 28.41 -28.93
CA GLY A 2 44.52 29.74 -29.38
C GLY A 2 43.85 29.79 -30.76
N ILE A 3 44.44 29.16 -31.78
CA ILE A 3 43.93 29.20 -33.17
C ILE A 3 42.51 28.66 -33.29
N PHE A 4 42.22 27.50 -32.67
CA PHE A 4 40.88 26.90 -32.68
C PHE A 4 39.86 27.72 -31.89
N THR A 5 40.30 28.43 -30.85
CA THR A 5 39.42 29.30 -30.05
C THR A 5 39.03 30.55 -30.83
N GLU A 6 40.00 31.24 -31.44
CA GLU A 6 39.73 32.43 -32.26
C GLU A 6 38.95 32.08 -33.54
N LEU A 7 39.23 30.92 -34.14
CA LEU A 7 38.44 30.42 -35.26
C LEU A 7 36.99 30.13 -34.85
N GLY A 8 36.77 29.54 -33.67
CA GLY A 8 35.42 29.37 -33.11
C GLY A 8 34.69 30.70 -32.89
N ILE A 9 35.39 31.73 -32.40
CA ILE A 9 34.83 33.10 -32.23
C ILE A 9 34.43 33.70 -33.58
N LEU A 10 35.24 33.51 -34.62
CA LEU A 10 34.93 33.97 -35.98
C LEU A 10 33.73 33.21 -36.57
N TYR A 11 33.63 31.90 -36.35
CA TYR A 11 32.46 31.13 -36.77
C TYR A 11 31.19 31.59 -36.06
N ALA A 12 31.24 31.83 -34.75
CA ALA A 12 30.10 32.33 -33.99
C ALA A 12 29.59 33.70 -34.49
N ARG A 13 30.48 34.58 -34.96
CA ARG A 13 30.08 35.92 -35.44
C ARG A 13 29.66 35.98 -36.90
N TYR A 14 30.23 35.15 -37.76
CA TYR A 14 30.09 35.31 -39.22
C TYR A 14 29.48 34.11 -39.94
N ARG A 15 29.57 32.89 -39.39
CA ARG A 15 29.05 31.66 -40.01
C ARG A 15 28.60 30.64 -38.96
N PRO A 16 27.40 30.79 -38.39
CA PRO A 16 26.89 29.91 -37.34
C PRO A 16 26.72 28.46 -37.81
N GLU A 17 26.32 28.23 -39.07
CA GLU A 17 26.10 26.89 -39.63
C GLU A 17 27.30 25.93 -39.49
N LYS A 18 28.53 26.47 -39.49
CA LYS A 18 29.77 25.66 -39.39
C LYS A 18 30.31 25.58 -37.96
N LEU A 19 29.70 26.30 -37.02
CA LEU A 19 30.15 26.35 -35.64
C LEU A 19 29.98 24.99 -34.97
N MET A 20 28.83 24.33 -35.14
CA MET A 20 28.58 23.02 -34.55
C MET A 20 29.56 21.94 -35.04
N GLU A 21 29.89 21.92 -36.34
CA GLU A 21 30.87 20.98 -36.91
C GLU A 21 32.28 21.21 -36.32
N HIS A 22 32.69 22.48 -36.24
CA HIS A 22 33.98 22.84 -35.65
C HIS A 22 34.06 22.42 -34.17
N LEU A 23 32.98 22.64 -33.42
CA LEU A 23 32.90 22.27 -32.02
C LEU A 23 32.99 20.76 -31.81
N LYS A 24 32.25 19.97 -32.60
CA LYS A 24 32.29 18.50 -32.54
C LYS A 24 33.69 17.94 -32.81
N LEU A 25 34.45 18.56 -33.72
CA LEU A 25 35.79 18.10 -34.09
C LEU A 25 36.89 18.56 -33.12
N PHE A 26 36.77 19.76 -32.55
CA PHE A 26 37.86 20.41 -31.83
C PHE A 26 37.58 20.69 -30.34
N ALA A 27 36.49 20.17 -29.76
CA ALA A 27 36.10 20.40 -28.36
C ALA A 27 37.26 20.28 -27.34
N VAL A 28 38.15 19.30 -27.49
CA VAL A 28 39.26 19.04 -26.55
C VAL A 28 40.40 20.08 -26.64
N ARG A 29 40.49 20.84 -27.75
CA ARG A 29 41.63 21.74 -28.06
C ARG A 29 41.26 23.24 -28.03
N VAL A 30 40.08 23.56 -27.52
CA VAL A 30 39.51 24.91 -27.48
C VAL A 30 39.44 25.40 -26.02
N ASN A 31 39.56 26.71 -25.82
CA ASN A 31 39.28 27.33 -24.52
C ASN A 31 37.76 27.52 -24.35
N ILE A 32 37.12 26.58 -23.64
CA ILE A 32 35.67 26.49 -23.50
C ILE A 32 35.06 27.72 -22.80
N PRO A 33 35.55 28.21 -21.65
CA PRO A 33 34.97 29.39 -20.98
C PRO A 33 34.93 30.66 -21.84
N LYS A 34 35.96 30.90 -22.65
CA LYS A 34 35.99 32.07 -23.55
C LYS A 34 34.94 31.92 -24.66
N LEU A 35 34.75 30.70 -25.14
CA LEU A 35 33.81 30.41 -26.20
C LEU A 35 32.35 30.47 -25.71
N ILE A 36 32.07 29.98 -24.49
CA ILE A 36 30.74 30.09 -23.85
C ILE A 36 30.26 31.53 -23.84
N ARG A 37 31.07 32.47 -23.36
CA ARG A 37 30.70 33.91 -23.34
C ARG A 37 30.36 34.46 -24.72
N VAL A 38 31.12 34.06 -25.74
CA VAL A 38 30.87 34.51 -27.12
C VAL A 38 29.60 33.86 -27.69
N CYS A 39 29.34 32.59 -27.36
CA CYS A 39 28.11 31.91 -27.75
C CYS A 39 26.87 32.48 -27.01
N GLU A 40 27.01 32.89 -25.74
CA GLU A 40 25.98 33.63 -24.99
C GLU A 40 25.69 34.99 -25.65
N GLU A 41 26.74 35.77 -25.97
CA GLU A 41 26.60 37.08 -26.63
C GLU A 41 25.92 36.99 -28.02
N GLN A 42 26.14 35.89 -28.73
CA GLN A 42 25.61 35.67 -30.09
C GLN A 42 24.33 34.82 -30.12
N MET A 43 23.82 34.39 -28.95
CA MET A 43 22.59 33.59 -28.80
C MET A 43 22.59 32.25 -29.55
N HIS A 44 23.74 31.56 -29.60
CA HIS A 44 23.86 30.24 -30.24
C HIS A 44 23.60 29.11 -29.24
N TRP A 45 22.32 28.81 -28.98
CA TRP A 45 21.90 27.93 -27.88
C TRP A 45 22.25 26.43 -28.07
N GLN A 46 22.21 25.92 -29.31
CA GLN A 46 22.59 24.52 -29.61
C GLN A 46 24.08 24.26 -29.37
N GLU A 47 24.92 25.19 -29.82
CA GLU A 47 26.36 25.08 -29.67
C GLU A 47 26.79 25.34 -28.22
N LEU A 48 26.11 26.25 -27.54
CA LEU A 48 26.34 26.58 -26.14
C LEU A 48 25.97 25.41 -25.21
N THR A 49 24.85 24.73 -25.44
CA THR A 49 24.49 23.52 -24.68
C THR A 49 25.51 22.40 -24.90
N PHE A 50 25.96 22.19 -26.14
CA PHE A 50 27.05 21.25 -26.43
C PHE A 50 28.34 21.60 -25.67
N LEU A 51 28.71 22.88 -25.61
CA LEU A 51 29.88 23.34 -24.86
C LEU A 51 29.77 23.10 -23.36
N TYR A 52 28.59 23.36 -22.77
CA TYR A 52 28.38 23.07 -21.35
C TYR A 52 28.44 21.57 -21.03
N ILE A 53 27.92 20.72 -21.92
CA ILE A 53 28.04 19.26 -21.79
C ILE A 53 29.50 18.82 -21.81
N GLN A 54 30.33 19.39 -22.70
CA GLN A 54 31.76 19.07 -22.78
C GLN A 54 32.58 19.64 -21.60
N TYR A 55 32.08 20.69 -20.96
CA TYR A 55 32.72 21.31 -19.79
C TYR A 55 32.24 20.72 -18.46
N ASP A 56 31.41 19.67 -18.50
CA ASP A 56 30.75 19.04 -17.34
C ASP A 56 29.88 20.00 -16.50
N GLU A 57 29.49 21.15 -17.05
CA GLU A 57 28.54 22.10 -16.43
C GLU A 57 27.09 21.76 -16.82
N PHE A 58 26.62 20.60 -16.37
CA PHE A 58 25.27 20.09 -16.69
C PHE A 58 24.13 20.97 -16.16
N ASP A 59 24.34 21.65 -15.04
CA ASP A 59 23.34 22.55 -14.44
C ASP A 59 23.02 23.74 -15.37
N ASN A 60 24.06 24.35 -15.93
CA ASN A 60 23.93 25.47 -16.88
C ASN A 60 23.39 24.98 -18.24
N ALA A 61 23.81 23.79 -18.67
CA ALA A 61 23.25 23.14 -19.87
C ALA A 61 21.73 22.93 -19.72
N ALA A 62 21.28 22.38 -18.59
CA ALA A 62 19.86 22.15 -18.36
C ALA A 62 19.05 23.45 -18.32
N MET A 63 19.56 24.49 -17.63
CA MET A 63 18.87 25.78 -17.56
C MET A 63 18.75 26.47 -18.93
N THR A 64 19.77 26.33 -19.78
CA THR A 64 19.78 26.92 -21.12
C THR A 64 18.84 26.17 -22.07
N ILE A 65 18.71 24.85 -21.95
CA ILE A 65 17.69 24.08 -22.67
C ILE A 65 16.27 24.47 -22.21
N ILE A 66 16.05 24.64 -20.90
CA ILE A 66 14.74 25.04 -20.36
C ILE A 66 14.32 26.44 -20.85
N ASN A 67 15.25 27.41 -20.85
CA ASN A 67 14.93 28.78 -21.25
C ASN A 67 14.82 28.95 -22.78
N HIS A 68 15.50 28.08 -23.54
CA HIS A 68 15.63 28.19 -25.00
C HIS A 68 15.25 26.87 -25.70
N SER A 69 14.08 26.36 -25.35
CA SER A 69 13.55 25.09 -25.86
C SER A 69 13.48 24.97 -27.39
N PRO A 70 12.97 25.97 -28.15
CA PRO A 70 12.74 25.80 -29.59
C PRO A 70 14.01 25.46 -30.40
N ASP A 71 15.17 25.90 -29.92
CA ASP A 71 16.43 25.74 -30.62
C ASP A 71 17.28 24.61 -30.04
N ALA A 72 17.36 24.46 -28.72
CA ALA A 72 18.35 23.59 -28.07
C ALA A 72 17.81 22.24 -27.59
N TRP A 73 16.50 21.99 -27.68
CA TRP A 73 15.91 20.79 -27.09
C TRP A 73 16.08 19.54 -27.98
N ASP A 74 16.68 18.51 -27.40
CA ASP A 74 16.68 17.13 -27.90
C ASP A 74 16.44 16.19 -26.70
N HIS A 75 15.38 15.39 -26.78
CA HIS A 75 14.93 14.52 -25.70
C HIS A 75 16.01 13.55 -25.20
N MET A 76 16.77 12.92 -26.11
CA MET A 76 17.80 11.95 -25.71
C MET A 76 18.96 12.65 -25.00
N GLN A 77 19.40 13.81 -25.51
CA GLN A 77 20.48 14.58 -24.91
C GLN A 77 20.06 15.13 -23.54
N PHE A 78 18.84 15.64 -23.42
CA PHE A 78 18.33 16.17 -22.16
C PHE A 78 18.24 15.11 -21.08
N LYS A 79 17.83 13.88 -21.44
CA LYS A 79 17.79 12.74 -20.51
C LYS A 79 19.17 12.43 -19.92
N ASP A 80 20.21 12.40 -20.74
CA ASP A 80 21.58 12.15 -20.28
C ASP A 80 22.11 13.30 -19.41
N VAL A 81 21.75 14.54 -19.73
CA VAL A 81 22.08 15.73 -18.93
C VAL A 81 21.36 15.67 -17.58
N ALA A 82 20.06 15.40 -17.56
CA ALA A 82 19.22 15.43 -16.37
C ALA A 82 19.67 14.44 -15.27
N VAL A 83 20.23 13.28 -15.66
CA VAL A 83 20.84 12.32 -14.72
C VAL A 83 22.06 12.90 -14.00
N LYS A 84 22.84 13.72 -14.70
CA LYS A 84 24.12 14.25 -14.23
C LYS A 84 24.00 15.57 -13.48
N VAL A 85 22.89 16.30 -13.66
CA VAL A 85 22.57 17.51 -12.90
C VAL A 85 22.66 17.25 -11.40
N ALA A 86 23.38 18.13 -10.69
CA ALA A 86 23.59 18.02 -9.25
C ALA A 86 22.49 18.74 -8.47
N ASN A 87 21.97 19.84 -9.02
CA ASN A 87 20.94 20.63 -8.37
C ASN A 87 19.53 20.06 -8.58
N LEU A 88 18.89 19.64 -7.48
CA LEU A 88 17.52 19.10 -7.49
C LEU A 88 16.48 20.14 -7.94
N GLU A 89 16.69 21.43 -7.69
CA GLU A 89 15.73 22.47 -8.12
C GLU A 89 15.63 22.57 -9.64
N ILE A 90 16.74 22.34 -10.34
CA ILE A 90 16.77 22.33 -11.80
C ILE A 90 15.96 21.14 -12.30
N GLN A 91 16.05 19.98 -11.65
CA GLN A 91 15.24 18.80 -12.01
C GLN A 91 13.74 19.07 -11.85
N TYR A 92 13.30 19.73 -10.77
CA TYR A 92 11.89 20.11 -10.62
C TYR A 92 11.44 21.12 -11.69
N LYS A 93 12.29 22.09 -12.05
CA LYS A 93 12.01 23.01 -13.17
C LYS A 93 11.92 22.27 -14.51
N SER A 94 12.78 21.28 -14.73
CA SER A 94 12.71 20.41 -15.90
C SER A 94 11.38 19.66 -15.98
N ILE A 95 10.86 19.17 -14.85
CA ILE A 95 9.56 18.50 -14.80
C ILE A 95 8.42 19.46 -15.17
N THR A 96 8.43 20.69 -14.64
CA THR A 96 7.45 21.72 -15.01
C THR A 96 7.53 22.06 -16.50
N PHE A 97 8.74 22.21 -17.03
CA PHE A 97 8.97 22.46 -18.45
C PHE A 97 8.44 21.34 -19.35
N TYR A 98 8.74 20.08 -19.03
CA TYR A 98 8.20 18.94 -19.78
C TYR A 98 6.68 18.84 -19.68
N LEU A 99 6.10 19.23 -18.55
CA LEU A 99 4.66 19.27 -18.37
C LEU A 99 3.99 20.35 -19.24
N GLU A 100 4.63 21.49 -19.44
CA GLU A 100 4.11 22.59 -20.25
C GLU A 100 4.25 22.33 -21.76
N GLU A 101 5.38 21.78 -22.21
CA GLU A 101 5.68 21.64 -23.65
C GLU A 101 5.53 20.23 -24.22
N HIS A 102 5.87 19.19 -23.44
CA HIS A 102 5.91 17.80 -23.93
C HIS A 102 5.36 16.78 -22.92
N PRO A 103 4.02 16.75 -22.72
CA PRO A 103 3.38 15.86 -21.76
C PRO A 103 3.71 14.37 -22.01
N ASP A 104 3.71 13.92 -23.27
CA ASP A 104 3.87 12.50 -23.62
C ASP A 104 5.23 11.91 -23.19
N LEU A 105 6.28 12.73 -23.17
CA LEU A 105 7.66 12.32 -22.89
C LEU A 105 8.04 12.42 -21.41
N LEU A 106 7.12 12.91 -20.57
CA LEU A 106 7.35 13.10 -19.15
C LEU A 106 7.61 11.79 -18.41
N ASN A 107 6.89 10.72 -18.76
CA ASN A 107 7.06 9.40 -18.14
C ASN A 107 8.48 8.85 -18.29
N ASP A 108 9.08 9.04 -19.46
CA ASP A 108 10.44 8.58 -19.75
C ASP A 108 11.49 9.35 -18.95
N LEU A 109 11.29 10.67 -18.79
CA LEU A 109 12.15 11.51 -17.96
C LEU A 109 12.05 11.12 -16.49
N LEU A 110 10.83 10.93 -15.98
CA LEU A 110 10.59 10.57 -14.58
C LEU A 110 11.16 9.19 -14.23
N ASN A 111 11.07 8.22 -15.14
CA ASN A 111 11.64 6.89 -14.93
C ASN A 111 13.17 6.93 -14.74
N VAL A 112 13.84 7.79 -15.50
CA VAL A 112 15.30 7.99 -15.41
C VAL A 112 15.69 8.69 -14.12
N LEU A 113 14.86 9.62 -13.65
CA LEU A 113 15.13 10.41 -12.46
C LEU A 113 14.63 9.75 -11.15
N LYS A 114 14.04 8.54 -11.22
CA LYS A 114 13.44 7.82 -10.08
C LYS A 114 14.29 7.82 -8.81
N ARG A 115 15.61 7.59 -8.93
CA ARG A 115 16.49 7.41 -7.76
C ARG A 115 16.87 8.70 -7.02
N ARG A 116 16.65 9.87 -7.62
CA ARG A 116 17.19 11.15 -7.12
C ARG A 116 16.12 12.15 -6.70
N ILE A 117 14.88 11.98 -7.14
CA ILE A 117 13.81 12.95 -6.87
C ILE A 117 13.01 12.55 -5.64
N ASP A 118 12.55 13.56 -4.88
CA ASP A 118 11.51 13.37 -3.86
C ASP A 118 10.14 13.22 -4.54
N HIS A 119 9.60 12.00 -4.50
CA HIS A 119 8.34 11.67 -5.16
C HIS A 119 7.14 12.50 -4.65
N SER A 120 7.12 12.88 -3.37
CA SER A 120 6.07 13.72 -2.78
C SER A 120 5.96 15.09 -3.47
N ARG A 121 7.10 15.76 -3.68
CA ARG A 121 7.12 17.08 -4.33
C ARG A 121 6.71 17.00 -5.80
N VAL A 122 7.05 15.91 -6.48
CA VAL A 122 6.60 15.68 -7.86
C VAL A 122 5.09 15.52 -7.92
N VAL A 123 4.52 14.71 -7.02
CA VAL A 123 3.06 14.56 -6.92
C VAL A 123 2.38 15.90 -6.63
N ASP A 124 2.92 16.74 -5.73
CA ASP A 124 2.34 18.07 -5.45
C ASP A 124 2.35 19.01 -6.66
N ILE A 125 3.44 19.01 -7.44
CA ILE A 125 3.53 19.81 -8.68
C ILE A 125 2.49 19.31 -9.69
N LEU A 126 2.34 18.00 -9.82
CA LEU A 126 1.42 17.38 -10.78
C LEU A 126 -0.04 17.49 -10.37
N ARG A 127 -0.34 17.46 -9.06
CA ARG A 127 -1.66 17.72 -8.50
C ARG A 127 -2.09 19.16 -8.77
N LYS A 128 -1.17 20.13 -8.66
CA LYS A 128 -1.45 21.54 -9.06
C LYS A 128 -1.71 21.70 -10.56
N ALA A 129 -1.09 20.85 -11.38
CA ALA A 129 -1.24 20.87 -12.82
C ALA A 129 -2.43 20.03 -13.34
N ASN A 130 -3.18 19.34 -12.47
CA ASN A 130 -4.26 18.42 -12.81
C ASN A 130 -3.89 17.32 -13.83
N SER A 131 -2.61 16.97 -13.95
CA SER A 131 -2.10 16.01 -14.94
C SER A 131 -1.68 14.68 -14.30
N LEU A 132 -2.31 14.30 -13.18
CA LEU A 132 -2.05 13.06 -12.47
C LEU A 132 -2.27 11.78 -13.31
N PRO A 133 -3.29 11.70 -14.20
CA PRO A 133 -3.51 10.49 -14.99
C PRO A 133 -2.34 10.15 -15.94
N LEU A 134 -1.63 11.17 -16.43
CA LEU A 134 -0.53 11.00 -17.38
C LEU A 134 0.67 10.25 -16.79
N ILE A 135 0.90 10.40 -15.48
CA ILE A 135 2.05 9.82 -14.78
C ILE A 135 1.75 8.45 -14.17
N LYS A 136 0.58 7.86 -14.46
CA LYS A 136 0.19 6.55 -13.91
C LYS A 136 1.25 5.45 -14.09
N PRO A 137 1.88 5.26 -15.27
CA PRO A 137 2.93 4.26 -15.42
C PRO A 137 4.14 4.51 -14.50
N TYR A 138 4.46 5.77 -14.27
CA TYR A 138 5.53 6.17 -13.35
C TYR A 138 5.14 5.93 -11.89
N LEU A 139 3.91 6.27 -11.47
CA LEU A 139 3.45 6.02 -10.11
C LEU A 139 3.46 4.52 -9.76
N ILE A 140 3.03 3.66 -10.69
CA ILE A 140 3.11 2.19 -10.51
C ILE A 140 4.56 1.75 -10.35
N ALA A 141 5.48 2.31 -11.14
CA ALA A 141 6.90 1.98 -11.00
C ALA A 141 7.50 2.46 -9.67
N VAL A 142 7.04 3.58 -9.14
CA VAL A 142 7.49 4.19 -7.86
C VAL A 142 6.81 3.58 -6.64
N GLN A 143 5.70 2.87 -6.84
CA GLN A 143 4.91 2.28 -5.75
C GLN A 143 5.74 1.38 -4.82
N SER A 144 6.83 0.77 -5.32
CA SER A 144 7.81 0.02 -4.52
C SER A 144 8.37 0.76 -3.31
N ASP A 145 8.40 2.09 -3.35
CA ASP A 145 9.07 2.93 -2.37
C ASP A 145 8.13 3.37 -1.22
N ASP A 146 6.85 2.94 -1.26
CA ASP A 146 5.80 3.11 -0.24
C ASP A 146 5.67 4.53 0.34
N VAL A 147 5.60 5.52 -0.57
CA VAL A 147 5.44 6.94 -0.23
C VAL A 147 3.96 7.29 -0.13
N ILE A 148 3.55 7.90 1.00
CA ILE A 148 2.15 8.29 1.30
C ILE A 148 1.52 9.09 0.15
N ALA A 149 2.16 10.18 -0.28
CA ALA A 149 1.63 11.05 -1.32
C ALA A 149 1.44 10.33 -2.67
N VAL A 150 2.29 9.34 -2.98
CA VAL A 150 2.19 8.53 -4.21
C VAL A 150 1.01 7.56 -4.10
N ASN A 151 0.87 6.89 -2.96
CA ASN A 151 -0.23 5.96 -2.71
C ASN A 151 -1.58 6.68 -2.74
N GLU A 152 -1.70 7.84 -2.08
CA GLU A 152 -2.93 8.65 -2.11
C GLU A 152 -3.29 9.12 -3.52
N ALA A 153 -2.32 9.68 -4.26
CA ALA A 153 -2.58 10.09 -5.64
C ALA A 153 -2.95 8.92 -6.54
N LEU A 154 -2.36 7.74 -6.32
CA LEU A 154 -2.70 6.53 -7.07
C LEU A 154 -4.11 6.02 -6.71
N HIS A 155 -4.50 6.09 -5.43
CA HIS A 155 -5.84 5.73 -4.97
C HIS A 155 -6.90 6.67 -5.52
N GLU A 156 -6.64 7.99 -5.52
CA GLU A 156 -7.49 8.99 -6.19
C GLU A 156 -7.69 8.64 -7.67
N LEU A 157 -6.62 8.27 -8.38
CA LEU A 157 -6.70 7.88 -9.79
C LEU A 157 -7.50 6.58 -10.00
N TYR A 158 -7.31 5.57 -9.14
CA TYR A 158 -8.08 4.32 -9.27
C TYR A 158 -9.56 4.52 -8.96
N ILE A 159 -9.90 5.47 -8.10
CA ILE A 159 -11.28 5.88 -7.84
C ILE A 159 -11.87 6.55 -9.08
N GLU A 160 -11.16 7.49 -9.71
CA GLU A 160 -11.61 8.16 -10.95
C GLU A 160 -11.76 7.21 -12.14
N GLU A 161 -10.87 6.22 -12.26
CA GLU A 161 -10.89 5.22 -13.34
C GLU A 161 -11.81 4.02 -13.05
N GLU A 162 -12.39 3.95 -11.86
CA GLU A 162 -13.23 2.84 -11.39
C GLU A 162 -12.52 1.47 -11.36
N ASP A 163 -11.19 1.43 -11.24
CA ASP A 163 -10.38 0.21 -11.24
C ASP A 163 -10.25 -0.40 -9.82
N TYR A 164 -11.24 -1.21 -9.45
CA TYR A 164 -11.32 -1.84 -8.13
C TYR A 164 -10.27 -2.96 -7.92
N GLU A 165 -9.81 -3.62 -8.97
CA GLU A 165 -8.84 -4.73 -8.85
C GLU A 165 -7.46 -4.20 -8.47
N LYS A 166 -6.99 -3.17 -9.19
CA LYS A 166 -5.69 -2.56 -8.89
C LYS A 166 -5.70 -1.81 -7.57
N LEU A 167 -6.81 -1.19 -7.19
CA LEU A 167 -6.95 -0.57 -5.87
C LEU A 167 -6.79 -1.60 -4.76
N ARG A 168 -7.44 -2.78 -4.89
CA ARG A 168 -7.32 -3.85 -3.90
C ARG A 168 -5.90 -4.38 -3.80
N GLU A 169 -5.25 -4.66 -4.92
CA GLU A 169 -3.84 -5.10 -4.93
C GLU A 169 -2.94 -4.06 -4.28
N SER A 170 -3.16 -2.77 -4.58
CA SER A 170 -2.41 -1.67 -3.97
C SER A 170 -2.59 -1.61 -2.45
N VAL A 171 -3.82 -1.76 -1.95
CA VAL A 171 -4.15 -1.71 -0.50
C VAL A 171 -3.60 -2.94 0.24
N ASP A 172 -3.40 -4.06 -0.46
CA ASP A 172 -2.84 -5.26 0.14
C ASP A 172 -1.32 -5.22 0.30
N HIS A 173 -0.61 -4.64 -0.66
CA HIS A 173 0.86 -4.61 -0.66
C HIS A 173 1.44 -3.39 0.07
N TYR A 174 0.76 -2.24 0.02
CA TYR A 174 1.30 -0.96 0.50
C TYR A 174 0.44 -0.43 1.64
N VAL A 175 1.04 -0.26 2.82
CA VAL A 175 0.32 0.04 4.08
C VAL A 175 0.36 1.53 4.42
N ASN A 176 1.30 2.28 3.82
CA ASN A 176 1.58 3.67 4.17
C ASN A 176 0.67 4.64 3.38
N PHE A 177 -0.58 4.76 3.82
CA PHE A 177 -1.56 5.73 3.31
C PHE A 177 -2.62 6.06 4.37
N GLU A 178 -3.39 7.13 4.18
CA GLU A 178 -4.49 7.49 5.07
C GLU A 178 -5.70 6.55 4.92
N GLN A 179 -5.65 5.42 5.63
CA GLN A 179 -6.68 4.37 5.59
C GLN A 179 -8.09 4.86 5.94
N ILE A 180 -8.21 5.78 6.90
CA ILE A 180 -9.51 6.25 7.38
C ILE A 180 -10.12 7.25 6.39
N GLY A 181 -9.32 8.18 5.86
CA GLY A 181 -9.77 9.17 4.89
C GLY A 181 -10.21 8.51 3.58
N LEU A 182 -9.40 7.57 3.08
CA LEU A 182 -9.74 6.80 1.89
C LEU A 182 -11.03 5.99 2.09
N ALA A 183 -11.18 5.32 3.24
CA ALA A 183 -12.38 4.54 3.51
C ALA A 183 -13.64 5.41 3.51
N GLN A 184 -13.61 6.59 4.12
CA GLN A 184 -14.75 7.53 4.11
C GLN A 184 -15.12 7.99 2.69
N GLN A 185 -14.13 8.26 1.84
CA GLN A 185 -14.39 8.60 0.43
C GLN A 185 -15.05 7.43 -0.30
N LEU A 186 -14.55 6.21 -0.09
CA LEU A 186 -15.09 4.99 -0.69
C LEU A 186 -16.52 4.63 -0.21
N GLU A 187 -16.92 5.06 0.99
CA GLU A 187 -18.29 4.88 1.50
C GLU A 187 -19.34 5.64 0.66
N GLU A 188 -18.98 6.80 0.12
CA GLU A 188 -19.90 7.64 -0.67
C GLU A 188 -20.04 7.18 -2.12
N HIS A 189 -19.18 6.26 -2.60
CA HIS A 189 -19.18 5.84 -4.00
C HIS A 189 -20.39 4.97 -4.38
N GLU A 190 -20.90 5.20 -5.59
CA GLU A 190 -22.08 4.52 -6.12
C GLU A 190 -21.87 3.01 -6.33
N LEU A 191 -20.64 2.59 -6.62
CA LEU A 191 -20.29 1.19 -6.88
C LEU A 191 -20.12 0.38 -5.58
N LEU A 192 -20.78 -0.77 -5.53
CA LEU A 192 -20.73 -1.70 -4.40
C LEU A 192 -19.32 -2.26 -4.13
N GLU A 193 -18.49 -2.43 -5.16
CA GLU A 193 -17.14 -2.98 -4.99
C GLU A 193 -16.20 -2.00 -4.27
N PHE A 194 -16.36 -0.69 -4.45
CA PHE A 194 -15.61 0.30 -3.68
C PHE A 194 -16.03 0.33 -2.21
N ARG A 195 -17.32 0.18 -1.91
CA ARG A 195 -17.80 0.05 -0.52
C ARG A 195 -17.32 -1.24 0.14
N ARG A 196 -17.23 -2.35 -0.61
CA ARG A 196 -16.57 -3.57 -0.12
C ARG A 196 -15.10 -3.34 0.24
N ILE A 197 -14.36 -2.62 -0.61
CA ILE A 197 -12.97 -2.24 -0.31
C ILE A 197 -12.91 -1.34 0.93
N ALA A 198 -13.83 -0.39 1.10
CA ALA A 198 -13.93 0.42 2.32
C ALA A 198 -14.15 -0.46 3.56
N GLY A 199 -15.09 -1.41 3.49
CA GLY A 199 -15.36 -2.39 4.55
C GLY A 199 -14.12 -3.22 4.89
N TYR A 200 -13.34 -3.62 3.88
CA TYR A 200 -12.07 -4.33 4.04
C TYR A 200 -10.98 -3.47 4.70
N ILE A 201 -10.88 -2.19 4.34
CA ILE A 201 -9.94 -1.24 4.96
C ILE A 201 -10.30 -1.04 6.43
N TYR A 202 -11.57 -0.83 6.77
CA TYR A 202 -12.01 -0.72 8.17
C TYR A 202 -11.74 -2.00 8.97
N ARG A 203 -11.88 -3.17 8.33
CA ARG A 203 -11.54 -4.46 8.91
C ARG A 203 -10.06 -4.54 9.27
N LYS A 204 -9.16 -4.15 8.36
CA LYS A 204 -7.71 -4.12 8.61
C LYS A 204 -7.34 -3.16 9.74
N ASN A 205 -8.04 -2.03 9.85
CA ASN A 205 -7.76 -0.99 10.85
C ASN A 205 -8.47 -1.23 12.21
N GLY A 206 -9.17 -2.36 12.37
CA GLY A 206 -9.83 -2.74 13.63
C GLY A 206 -11.09 -1.93 13.99
N ARG A 207 -11.68 -1.21 13.02
CA ARG A 207 -12.94 -0.46 13.21
C ARG A 207 -14.13 -1.29 12.76
N TRP A 208 -14.48 -2.27 13.59
CA TRP A 208 -15.50 -3.28 13.28
C TRP A 208 -16.92 -2.70 13.18
N GLU A 209 -17.26 -1.73 14.03
CA GLU A 209 -18.59 -1.11 14.06
C GLU A 209 -18.93 -0.39 12.76
N GLN A 210 -17.98 0.38 12.22
CA GLN A 210 -18.14 1.13 10.97
C GLN A 210 -18.26 0.18 9.77
N SER A 211 -17.42 -0.86 9.73
CA SER A 211 -17.47 -1.91 8.70
C SER A 211 -18.82 -2.65 8.70
N ILE A 212 -19.34 -3.00 9.89
CA ILE A 212 -20.64 -3.68 10.02
C ILE A 212 -21.79 -2.74 9.65
N ALA A 213 -21.73 -1.46 10.03
CA ALA A 213 -22.76 -0.49 9.65
C ALA A 213 -22.83 -0.29 8.13
N LEU A 214 -21.68 -0.21 7.45
CA LEU A 214 -21.60 -0.14 6.00
C LEU A 214 -22.17 -1.39 5.34
N ALA A 215 -21.78 -2.58 5.81
CA ALA A 215 -22.28 -3.84 5.29
C ALA A 215 -23.80 -4.03 5.52
N LYS A 216 -24.34 -3.47 6.62
CA LYS A 216 -25.80 -3.41 6.88
C LYS A 216 -26.51 -2.51 5.86
N MET A 217 -25.94 -1.37 5.48
CA MET A 217 -26.49 -0.49 4.44
C MET A 217 -26.48 -1.15 3.07
N ASP A 218 -25.39 -1.86 2.74
CA ASP A 218 -25.20 -2.50 1.42
C ASP A 218 -25.94 -3.84 1.27
N ASN A 219 -26.60 -4.33 2.32
CA ASN A 219 -27.24 -5.66 2.40
C ASN A 219 -26.28 -6.82 2.08
N LEU A 220 -24.98 -6.61 2.29
CA LEU A 220 -23.94 -7.63 2.05
C LEU A 220 -23.65 -8.39 3.34
N TYR A 221 -24.46 -9.41 3.59
CA TYR A 221 -24.46 -10.09 4.88
C TYR A 221 -23.31 -11.09 5.05
N SER A 222 -22.73 -11.62 3.98
CA SER A 222 -21.55 -12.50 4.05
C SER A 222 -20.37 -11.77 4.69
N ASP A 223 -20.08 -10.57 4.19
CA ASP A 223 -18.91 -9.79 4.60
C ASP A 223 -19.11 -9.21 6.00
N ALA A 224 -20.37 -8.89 6.36
CA ALA A 224 -20.77 -8.52 7.71
C ALA A 224 -20.55 -9.67 8.72
N MET A 225 -20.79 -10.92 8.30
CA MET A 225 -20.57 -12.09 9.14
C MET A 225 -19.08 -12.38 9.33
N ASP A 226 -18.29 -12.29 8.26
CA ASP A 226 -16.84 -12.51 8.32
C ASP A 226 -16.13 -11.42 9.13
N THR A 227 -16.58 -10.16 9.01
CA THR A 227 -16.07 -9.04 9.84
C THR A 227 -16.45 -9.22 11.31
N ALA A 228 -17.68 -9.65 11.61
CA ALA A 228 -18.09 -9.96 12.97
C ALA A 228 -17.27 -11.11 13.57
N ALA A 229 -17.05 -12.19 12.82
CA ALA A 229 -16.21 -13.31 13.24
C ALA A 229 -14.76 -12.89 13.49
N ALA A 230 -14.18 -12.07 12.59
CA ALA A 230 -12.83 -11.55 12.72
C ALA A 230 -12.65 -10.57 13.90
N SER A 231 -13.71 -9.85 14.29
CA SER A 231 -13.65 -8.86 15.37
C SER A 231 -13.42 -9.48 16.76
N GLY A 232 -13.79 -10.74 16.96
CA GLY A 232 -13.75 -11.39 18.28
C GLY A 232 -14.72 -10.79 19.32
N SER A 233 -15.51 -9.77 18.94
CA SER A 233 -16.45 -9.10 19.84
C SER A 233 -17.80 -9.81 19.86
N ARG A 234 -18.10 -10.38 21.02
CA ARG A 234 -19.39 -10.97 21.35
C ARG A 234 -20.57 -10.01 21.15
N GLN A 235 -20.40 -8.77 21.58
CA GLN A 235 -21.48 -7.76 21.54
C GLN A 235 -21.88 -7.45 20.10
N LEU A 236 -20.89 -7.27 19.22
CA LEU A 236 -21.15 -6.99 17.80
C LEU A 236 -21.82 -8.16 17.09
N ALA A 237 -21.46 -9.40 17.44
CA ALA A 237 -22.11 -10.59 16.91
C ALA A 237 -23.58 -10.71 17.38
N GLU A 238 -23.86 -10.40 18.65
CA GLU A 238 -25.23 -10.38 19.18
C GLU A 238 -26.07 -9.26 18.53
N ASP A 239 -25.53 -8.05 18.39
CA ASP A 239 -26.19 -6.92 17.70
C ASP A 239 -26.48 -7.21 16.22
N LEU A 240 -25.59 -7.96 15.56
CA LEU A 240 -25.79 -8.44 14.20
C LEU A 240 -26.93 -9.47 14.12
N LEU A 241 -27.04 -10.38 15.10
CA LEU A 241 -28.15 -11.33 15.19
C LEU A 241 -29.50 -10.63 15.42
N TYR A 242 -29.57 -9.64 16.30
CA TYR A 242 -30.77 -8.82 16.51
C TYR A 242 -31.23 -8.17 15.21
N PHE A 243 -30.29 -7.60 14.44
CA PHE A 243 -30.58 -7.00 13.15
C PHE A 243 -31.14 -8.01 12.12
N PHE A 244 -30.57 -9.22 12.04
CA PHE A 244 -31.08 -10.26 11.12
C PHE A 244 -32.47 -10.75 11.47
N VAL A 245 -32.76 -10.82 12.77
CA VAL A 245 -34.06 -11.16 13.31
C VAL A 245 -35.10 -10.10 12.94
N GLU A 246 -34.78 -8.82 13.12
CA GLU A 246 -35.66 -7.71 12.73
C GLU A 246 -35.95 -7.69 11.23
N GLN A 247 -34.94 -8.01 10.40
CA GLN A 247 -35.12 -8.12 8.95
C GLN A 247 -35.85 -9.41 8.51
N GLY A 248 -36.02 -10.39 9.40
CA GLY A 248 -36.73 -11.64 9.12
C GLY A 248 -36.03 -12.59 8.13
N LYS A 249 -34.74 -12.38 7.84
CA LYS A 249 -33.97 -13.24 6.91
C LYS A 249 -33.43 -14.47 7.63
N LYS A 250 -34.20 -15.56 7.56
CA LYS A 250 -33.90 -16.85 8.24
C LYS A 250 -32.57 -17.49 7.81
N GLU A 251 -32.22 -17.35 6.54
CA GLU A 251 -31.00 -17.93 5.97
C GLU A 251 -29.73 -17.24 6.49
N CYS A 252 -29.77 -15.91 6.58
CA CYS A 252 -28.66 -15.12 7.12
C CYS A 252 -28.46 -15.40 8.62
N PHE A 253 -29.54 -15.59 9.38
CA PHE A 253 -29.46 -15.97 10.78
C PHE A 253 -28.77 -17.33 10.98
N ALA A 254 -29.09 -18.33 10.16
CA ALA A 254 -28.42 -19.63 10.21
C ALA A 254 -26.92 -19.50 9.87
N ALA A 255 -26.58 -18.75 8.82
CA ALA A 255 -25.19 -18.52 8.42
C ALA A 255 -24.38 -17.81 9.52
N CYS A 256 -24.94 -16.79 10.18
CA CYS A 256 -24.30 -16.11 11.31
C CYS A 256 -23.94 -17.05 12.46
N LEU A 257 -24.87 -17.95 12.81
CA LEU A 257 -24.66 -18.90 13.90
C LEU A 257 -23.50 -19.85 13.60
N TYR A 258 -23.28 -20.18 12.32
CA TYR A 258 -22.15 -20.99 11.89
C TYR A 258 -20.84 -20.21 11.82
N THR A 259 -20.83 -19.02 11.21
CA THR A 259 -19.61 -18.23 11.04
C THR A 259 -19.08 -17.70 12.37
N CYS A 260 -19.98 -17.34 13.29
CA CYS A 260 -19.63 -16.78 14.59
C CYS A 260 -19.80 -17.79 15.73
N TYR A 261 -19.59 -19.09 15.46
CA TYR A 261 -19.86 -20.18 16.41
C TYR A 261 -19.19 -19.98 17.77
N ASP A 262 -17.94 -19.53 17.79
CA ASP A 262 -17.14 -19.34 19.02
C ASP A 262 -17.58 -18.13 19.86
N LEU A 263 -18.22 -17.15 19.24
CA LEU A 263 -18.55 -15.86 19.87
C LEU A 263 -19.94 -15.84 20.50
N ILE A 264 -20.89 -16.53 19.86
CA ILE A 264 -22.32 -16.42 20.20
C ILE A 264 -22.63 -17.27 21.44
N ARG A 265 -23.42 -16.71 22.38
CA ARG A 265 -23.99 -17.55 23.47
C ARG A 265 -25.18 -18.32 22.94
N CYS A 266 -25.20 -19.60 23.29
CA CYS A 266 -26.35 -20.46 23.07
C CYS A 266 -27.63 -19.92 23.68
N ASP A 267 -27.57 -19.33 24.88
CA ASP A 267 -28.76 -18.78 25.55
C ASP A 267 -29.46 -17.72 24.68
N VAL A 268 -28.68 -16.78 24.14
CA VAL A 268 -29.18 -15.67 23.30
C VAL A 268 -29.67 -16.20 21.95
N ALA A 269 -28.94 -17.13 21.35
CA ALA A 269 -29.33 -17.74 20.08
C ALA A 269 -30.66 -18.50 20.18
N ILE A 270 -30.89 -19.22 21.28
CA ILE A 270 -32.12 -19.99 21.53
C ILE A 270 -33.27 -19.05 21.88
N GLU A 271 -33.03 -18.02 22.69
CA GLU A 271 -34.06 -17.02 23.02
C GLU A 271 -34.57 -16.34 21.74
N LEU A 272 -33.65 -15.88 20.89
CA LEU A 272 -33.98 -15.25 19.61
C LEU A 272 -34.67 -16.21 18.65
N SER A 273 -34.23 -17.47 18.56
CA SER A 273 -34.86 -18.44 17.67
C SER A 273 -36.26 -18.84 18.13
N TRP A 274 -36.49 -18.91 19.46
CA TRP A 274 -37.79 -19.23 20.03
C TRP A 274 -38.78 -18.07 19.84
N VAL A 275 -38.40 -16.85 20.23
CA VAL A 275 -39.28 -15.67 20.13
C VAL A 275 -39.77 -15.47 18.70
N ASN A 276 -38.90 -15.69 17.71
CA ASN A 276 -39.20 -15.44 16.30
C ASN A 276 -39.70 -16.65 15.52
N LYS A 277 -39.94 -17.79 16.19
CA LYS A 277 -40.37 -19.06 15.55
C LYS A 277 -39.41 -19.51 14.42
N MET A 278 -38.10 -19.38 14.65
CA MET A 278 -37.02 -19.78 13.73
C MET A 278 -36.18 -20.94 14.30
N MET A 279 -36.81 -21.84 15.04
CA MET A 279 -36.12 -22.90 15.78
C MET A 279 -35.37 -23.86 14.83
N ASP A 280 -35.98 -24.18 13.67
CA ASP A 280 -35.42 -25.08 12.65
C ASP A 280 -34.01 -24.64 12.20
N CYS A 281 -33.80 -23.33 12.01
CA CYS A 281 -32.52 -22.76 11.60
C CYS A 281 -31.43 -22.84 12.69
N SER A 282 -31.82 -22.82 13.96
CA SER A 282 -30.90 -22.87 15.11
C SER A 282 -30.59 -24.30 15.59
N THR A 283 -31.39 -25.28 15.17
CA THR A 283 -31.24 -26.67 15.64
C THR A 283 -29.89 -27.32 15.33
N PRO A 284 -29.25 -27.11 14.15
CA PRO A 284 -27.95 -27.71 13.88
C PRO A 284 -26.83 -27.15 14.77
N TYR A 285 -26.87 -25.84 15.04
CA TYR A 285 -25.95 -25.16 15.95
C TYR A 285 -26.09 -25.73 17.38
N LEU A 286 -27.33 -25.89 17.85
CA LEU A 286 -27.61 -26.46 19.16
C LEU A 286 -27.09 -27.90 19.31
N LEU A 287 -27.29 -28.73 18.29
CA LEU A 287 -26.81 -30.11 18.27
C LEU A 287 -25.28 -30.18 18.37
N GLN A 288 -24.58 -29.32 17.63
CA GLN A 288 -23.12 -29.25 17.68
C GLN A 288 -22.64 -28.79 19.07
N TYR A 289 -23.26 -27.76 19.64
CA TYR A 289 -22.91 -27.28 20.97
C TYR A 289 -23.15 -28.33 22.06
N LEU A 290 -24.30 -29.01 22.02
CA LEU A 290 -24.62 -30.10 22.96
C LEU A 290 -23.65 -31.27 22.83
N ARG A 291 -23.24 -31.61 21.60
CA ARG A 291 -22.25 -32.66 21.34
C ARG A 291 -20.89 -32.28 21.93
N GLU A 292 -20.40 -31.07 21.67
CA GLU A 292 -19.13 -30.59 22.24
C GLU A 292 -19.17 -30.50 23.76
N TYR A 293 -20.29 -30.05 24.32
CA TYR A 293 -20.47 -29.98 25.77
C TYR A 293 -20.42 -31.37 26.39
N THR A 294 -21.04 -32.36 25.75
CA THR A 294 -21.04 -33.75 26.20
C THR A 294 -19.63 -34.36 26.10
N ILE A 295 -18.92 -34.14 24.98
CA ILE A 295 -17.53 -34.59 24.82
C ILE A 295 -16.60 -33.96 25.87
N LYS A 296 -16.68 -32.64 26.08
CA LYS A 296 -15.89 -31.95 27.11
C LYS A 296 -16.20 -32.46 28.51
N ILE A 297 -17.47 -32.74 28.81
CA ILE A 297 -17.87 -33.34 30.08
C ILE A 297 -17.29 -34.74 30.22
N ASP A 298 -17.40 -35.59 29.19
CA ASP A 298 -16.89 -36.96 29.20
C ASP A 298 -15.38 -36.99 29.40
N ASP A 299 -14.64 -36.09 28.74
CA ASP A 299 -13.19 -35.99 28.88
C ASP A 299 -12.79 -35.46 30.26
N LEU A 300 -13.47 -34.44 30.79
CA LEU A 300 -13.26 -33.99 32.17
C LEU A 300 -13.58 -35.08 33.20
N ILE A 301 -14.59 -35.91 32.95
CA ILE A 301 -14.94 -37.04 33.80
C ILE A 301 -13.83 -38.10 33.74
N LYS A 302 -13.29 -38.41 32.56
CA LYS A 302 -12.15 -39.33 32.40
C LYS A 302 -10.91 -38.79 33.13
N ASP A 303 -10.54 -37.53 32.91
CA ASP A 303 -9.40 -36.89 33.59
C ASP A 303 -9.56 -36.92 35.11
N LYS A 304 -10.77 -36.65 35.61
CA LYS A 304 -11.09 -36.78 37.04
C LYS A 304 -10.95 -38.21 37.53
N LEU A 305 -11.43 -39.19 36.77
CA LEU A 305 -11.35 -40.60 37.13
C LEU A 305 -9.91 -41.10 37.14
N ASP A 306 -9.11 -40.71 36.16
CA ASP A 306 -7.70 -41.11 36.08
C ASP A 306 -6.88 -40.42 37.16
N ALA A 307 -7.13 -39.14 37.45
CA ALA A 307 -6.53 -38.45 38.61
C ALA A 307 -6.97 -39.03 39.98
N ILE A 308 -8.10 -39.74 40.04
CA ILE A 308 -8.54 -40.48 41.22
C ILE A 308 -7.83 -41.84 41.28
N LYS A 309 -7.64 -42.52 40.15
CA LYS A 309 -6.90 -43.79 40.08
C LYS A 309 -5.43 -43.59 40.44
N GLU A 310 -4.76 -42.60 39.86
CA GLU A 310 -3.38 -42.25 40.19
C GLU A 310 -3.22 -41.92 41.67
N ARG A 311 -4.18 -41.19 42.26
CA ARG A 311 -4.18 -40.93 43.71
C ARG A 311 -4.34 -42.20 44.54
N LYS A 312 -5.20 -43.13 44.11
CA LYS A 312 -5.36 -44.44 44.79
C LYS A 312 -4.12 -45.30 44.66
N GLU A 313 -3.48 -45.33 43.50
CA GLU A 313 -2.22 -46.05 43.26
C GLU A 313 -1.07 -45.46 44.08
N LEU A 314 -1.00 -44.12 44.21
CA LEU A 314 -0.05 -43.45 45.10
C LEU A 314 -0.33 -43.76 46.58
N GLU A 315 -1.59 -43.80 47.00
CA GLU A 315 -1.97 -44.17 48.37
C GLU A 315 -1.69 -45.66 48.67
N GLU A 316 -1.88 -46.55 47.69
CA GLU A 316 -1.55 -47.97 47.79
C GLU A 316 -0.03 -48.17 47.86
N HIS A 317 0.74 -47.52 46.98
CA HIS A 317 2.20 -47.54 47.05
C HIS A 317 2.76 -46.93 48.34
N GLN A 318 2.12 -45.88 48.88
CA GLN A 318 2.50 -45.33 50.20
C GLN A 318 2.20 -46.31 51.33
N LYS A 319 1.05 -47.01 51.29
CA LYS A 319 0.71 -48.05 52.29
C LYS A 319 1.65 -49.25 52.22
N GLU A 320 2.04 -49.68 51.02
CA GLU A 320 3.03 -50.74 50.82
C GLU A 320 4.42 -50.32 51.31
N ALA A 321 4.85 -49.08 51.03
CA ALA A 321 6.12 -48.54 51.53
C ALA A 321 6.15 -48.43 53.07
N LEU A 322 5.04 -48.03 53.69
CA LEU A 322 4.87 -47.98 55.15
C LEU A 322 4.90 -49.39 55.78
N GLN A 323 4.30 -50.39 55.13
CA GLN A 323 4.36 -51.79 55.58
C GLN A 323 5.76 -52.39 55.45
N GLN A 324 6.49 -52.06 54.38
CA GLN A 324 7.88 -52.50 54.21
C GLN A 324 8.82 -51.85 55.23
N GLN A 325 8.65 -50.56 55.53
CA GLN A 325 9.42 -49.86 56.59
C GLN A 325 9.12 -50.41 58.00
N GLY A 326 7.86 -50.77 58.28
CA GLY A 326 7.46 -51.43 59.53
C GLY A 326 8.10 -52.81 59.70
N ASN A 327 8.22 -53.58 58.63
CA ASN A 327 8.88 -54.89 58.65
C ASN A 327 10.40 -54.79 58.81
N THR A 328 11.08 -53.81 58.19
CA THR A 328 12.52 -53.60 58.39
C THR A 328 12.87 -53.16 59.81
N ASN A 329 12.02 -52.35 60.45
CA ASN A 329 12.25 -51.92 61.84
C ASN A 329 12.08 -53.08 62.84
N ASN A 330 11.18 -54.03 62.58
CA ASN A 330 11.03 -55.24 63.40
C ASN A 330 12.21 -56.22 63.25
N ILE A 331 12.87 -56.25 62.09
CA ILE A 331 14.07 -57.09 61.87
C ILE A 331 15.31 -56.49 62.56
N THR A 332 15.35 -55.18 62.81
CA THR A 332 16.49 -54.49 63.43
C THR A 332 16.40 -54.47 64.97
N GLN A 333 15.28 -54.90 65.56
CA GLN A 333 15.07 -54.99 67.03
C GLN A 333 15.20 -56.41 67.61
N MET A 334 15.52 -57.43 66.78
CA MET A 334 16.06 -58.72 67.23
C MET A 334 17.57 -58.73 67.06
#